data_AF-A0A966GEA1-F1
#
_entry.id   AF-A0A966GEA1-F1
#
_cell.length_a   1.000
_cell.length_b   1.000
_cell.length_c   1.000
_cell.angle_alpha   90.00
_cell.angle_beta   90.00
_cell.angle_gamma   90.00
#
_symmetry.space_group_name_H-M   'P 1'
#
loop_
_entity.id
_entity.type
_entity.pdbx_description
1 polymer ?
#
loop_
_entity_poly.entity_id
_entity_poly.type
_entity_poly.pdbx_seq_one_letter_code
_entity_poly.pdbx_strand_id
1 'polypeptide(L)' 'MAALITIKNFCDEYGISRSTAYRLRDRGEVPHVKIGRATRIRREVAEQWYQSLAESAAND' A
#
# COMPACT_ATOMS: atom_id res chain seq x y z
N MET A 1 7.07 -10.50 -10.81
CA MET A 1 5.71 -10.91 -11.27
C MET A 1 4.72 -10.04 -10.52
N ALA A 2 3.92 -9.21 -11.21
CA ALA A 2 3.10 -8.19 -10.55
C ALA A 2 1.89 -8.83 -9.84
N ALA A 3 2.05 -9.16 -8.56
CA ALA A 3 0.95 -9.59 -7.72
C ALA A 3 0.09 -8.38 -7.34
N LEU A 4 -1.21 -8.45 -7.61
CA LEU A 4 -2.19 -7.45 -7.20
C LEU A 4 -2.82 -7.90 -5.88
N ILE A 5 -2.73 -7.08 -4.85
CA ILE A 5 -3.35 -7.34 -3.55
C ILE A 5 -4.61 -6.50 -3.37
N THR A 6 -5.53 -6.98 -2.54
CA THR A 6 -6.72 -6.21 -2.14
C THR A 6 -6.35 -5.19 -1.07
N ILE A 7 -7.19 -4.16 -0.89
CA ILE A 7 -7.05 -3.23 0.25
C ILE A 7 -7.11 -4.00 1.58
N LYS A 8 -7.95 -5.05 1.68
CA LYS A 8 -8.05 -5.86 2.88
C LYS A 8 -6.71 -6.54 3.19
N ASN A 9 -6.11 -7.21 2.21
CA ASN A 9 -4.81 -7.86 2.40
C ASN A 9 -3.73 -6.84 2.76
N PHE A 10 -3.70 -5.69 2.11
CA PHE A 10 -2.76 -4.62 2.45
C PHE A 10 -2.93 -4.14 3.91
N CYS A 11 -4.16 -3.96 4.37
CA CYS A 11 -4.43 -3.59 5.76
C CYS A 11 -4.00 -4.69 6.74
N ASP A 12 -4.30 -5.94 6.43
CA ASP A 12 -4.00 -7.09 7.29
C ASP A 12 -2.48 -7.37 7.33
N GLU A 13 -1.78 -7.28 6.20
CA GLU A 13 -0.34 -7.56 6.07
C GLU A 13 0.51 -6.49 6.77
N TYR A 14 0.15 -5.21 6.65
CA TYR A 14 0.95 -4.09 7.19
C TYR A 14 0.36 -3.47 8.47
N GLY A 15 -0.72 -4.04 9.02
CA GLY A 15 -1.30 -3.62 10.31
C GLY A 15 -1.92 -2.22 10.30
N ILE A 16 -2.41 -1.74 9.16
CA ILE A 16 -2.99 -0.39 9.04
C ILE A 16 -4.50 -0.41 8.80
N SER A 17 -5.17 0.69 9.16
CA SER A 17 -6.59 0.86 8.87
C SER A 17 -6.87 1.13 7.38
N ARG A 18 -8.08 0.79 6.92
CA ARG A 18 -8.53 1.16 5.56
C ARG A 18 -8.49 2.67 5.31
N SER A 19 -8.81 3.47 6.33
CA SER A 19 -8.74 4.93 6.25
C SER A 19 -7.32 5.40 6.00
N THR A 20 -6.34 4.78 6.66
CA THR A 20 -4.91 5.03 6.41
C THR A 20 -4.55 4.65 4.97
N ALA A 21 -4.94 3.47 4.50
CA ALA A 21 -4.68 3.04 3.12
C ALA A 21 -5.23 4.04 2.08
N TYR A 22 -6.44 4.56 2.27
CA TYR A 22 -6.98 5.58 1.36
C TYR A 22 -6.27 6.94 1.47
N ARG A 23 -5.81 7.35 2.66
CA ARG A 23 -4.96 8.55 2.80
C ARG A 23 -3.63 8.39 2.07
N LEU A 24 -3.00 7.22 2.14
CA LEU A 24 -1.76 6.92 1.42
C LEU A 24 -1.97 7.00 -0.10
N ARG A 25 -3.12 6.52 -0.59
CA ARG A 25 -3.52 6.72 -1.99
C ARG A 25 -3.65 8.20 -2.34
N ASP A 26 -4.35 8.97 -1.51
CA ASP A 26 -4.61 10.39 -1.78
C ASP A 26 -3.33 11.23 -1.77
N ARG A 27 -2.31 10.78 -1.03
CA ARG A 27 -0.95 11.36 -1.02
C ARG A 27 -0.08 10.86 -2.18
N GLY A 28 -0.51 9.87 -2.93
CA GLY A 28 0.26 9.25 -4.02
C GLY A 28 1.33 8.26 -3.57
N GLU A 29 1.44 7.98 -2.28
CA GLU A 29 2.44 7.05 -1.71
C GLU A 29 2.12 5.59 -2.07
N VAL A 30 0.85 5.22 -2.01
CA VAL A 30 0.37 3.86 -2.37
C VAL A 30 -0.76 3.99 -3.38
N PRO A 31 -0.46 4.19 -4.68
CA PRO A 31 -1.49 4.28 -5.72
C PRO A 31 -2.33 3.02 -5.83
N HIS A 32 -3.65 3.22 -5.79
CA HIS A 32 -4.63 2.17 -6.02
C HIS A 32 -4.98 2.08 -7.51
N VAL A 33 -5.10 0.87 -8.03
CA VAL A 33 -5.58 0.61 -9.39
C VAL A 33 -6.98 0.02 -9.35
N LYS A 34 -7.86 0.49 -10.24
CA LYS A 34 -9.21 -0.04 -10.39
C LYS A 34 -9.24 -1.07 -11.51
N ILE A 35 -9.66 -2.29 -11.20
CA ILE A 35 -9.82 -3.38 -12.16
C ILE A 35 -11.28 -3.82 -12.12
N GLY A 36 -12.04 -3.40 -13.13
CA GLY A 36 -13.49 -3.51 -13.15
C GLY A 36 -14.12 -2.80 -11.94
N ARG A 37 -14.81 -3.56 -11.09
CA ARG A 37 -15.45 -3.04 -9.86
C ARG A 37 -14.52 -3.09 -8.64
N ALA A 38 -13.35 -3.68 -8.76
CA ALA A 38 -12.49 -3.99 -7.62
C ALA A 38 -11.28 -3.05 -7.55
N THR A 39 -10.98 -2.55 -6.34
CA THR A 39 -9.76 -1.78 -6.07
C THR A 39 -8.63 -2.72 -5.66
N ARG A 40 -7.46 -2.54 -6.25
CA ARG A 40 -6.25 -3.31 -6.01
C ARG A 40 -5.06 -2.41 -5.80
N ILE A 41 -4.03 -2.95 -5.16
CA ILE A 41 -2.74 -2.31 -4.96
C ILE A 41 -1.71 -3.22 -5.60
N ARG A 42 -0.73 -2.67 -6.30
CA ARG A 42 0.40 -3.46 -6.77
C ARG A 42 1.26 -3.82 -5.57
N ARG A 43 1.58 -5.11 -5.40
CA ARG A 43 2.41 -5.57 -4.28
C ARG A 43 3.76 -4.86 -4.24
N GLU A 44 4.39 -4.65 -5.39
CA GLU A 44 5.68 -3.94 -5.49
C GLU A 44 5.64 -2.55 -4.85
N VAL A 45 4.53 -1.82 -5.02
CA VAL A 45 4.35 -0.47 -4.48
C VAL A 45 4.14 -0.51 -2.97
N ALA A 46 3.34 -1.47 -2.48
CA ALA A 46 3.13 -1.68 -1.05
C ALA A 46 4.45 -2.03 -0.34
N GLU A 47 5.27 -2.88 -0.96
CA GLU A 47 6.60 -3.25 -0.47
C GLU A 47 7.55 -2.05 -0.47
N GLN A 48 7.63 -1.29 -1.56
CA GLN A 48 8.46 -0.07 -1.65
C GLN A 48 8.10 0.95 -0.56
N TRP A 49 6.81 1.20 -0.35
CA TRP A 49 6.34 2.06 0.72
C TRP A 49 6.82 1.57 2.09
N TYR A 50 6.67 0.27 2.38
CA TYR A 50 7.15 -0.30 3.64
C TYR A 50 8.66 -0.15 3.83
N GLN A 51 9.46 -0.40 2.78
CA GLN A 51 10.92 -0.20 2.84
C GLN A 51 11.28 1.26 3.09
N SER A 52 10.58 2.22 2.48
CA SER A 52 10.82 3.65 2.71
C SER A 52 10.58 4.08 4.17
N LEU A 53 9.65 3.42 4.87
CA LEU A 53 9.45 3.64 6.31
C LEU A 53 10.62 3.11 7.13
N ALA A 54 11.12 1.91 6.78
CA ALA A 54 12.25 1.31 7.47
C ALA A 54 13.54 2.13 7.31
N GLU A 55 13.79 2.65 6.10
CA GLU A 55 14.91 3.55 5.82
C GLU A 55 14.79 4.87 6.59
N SER A 56 13.58 5.44 6.66
CA SER A 56 13.34 6.67 7.42
C SER A 56 13.50 6.48 8.93
N ALA A 57 13.13 5.31 9.46
CA ALA A 57 13.29 4.97 10.87
C ALA A 57 14.74 4.61 11.26
N ALA A 58 15.58 4.23 10.29
CA ALA A 58 17.00 3.92 10.52
C ALA A 58 17.90 5.16 10.48
N ASN A 59 17.38 6.29 9.99
CA ASN A 59 18.12 7.55 9.85
C ASN A 59 17.76 8.57 10.95
N ASP A 60 17.13 8.11 12.04
CA ASP A 60 16.75 8.84 13.26
C ASP A 60 17.36 8.11 14.48
#